data_AF-A6K4F9-F1
#
_entry.id   AF-A6K4F9-F1
#
_cell.length_a   1.000
_cell.length_b   1.000
_cell.length_c   1.000
_cell.angle_alpha   90.00
_cell.angle_beta   90.00
_cell.angle_gamma   90.00
#
_symmetry.space_group_name_H-M   'P 1'
#
loop_
_entity.id
_entity.type
_entity.pdbx_description
1 polymer ?
#
loop_
_entity_poly.entity_id
_entity_poly.type
_entity_poly.pdbx_seq_one_letter_code
_entity_poly.pdbx_strand_id
1 'polypeptide(L)'
;MFTLLLHKGSDVWFPDCQSLSVFLGRQGWQWPIRSSALTELFLHEEQLLSASASLHFLELNDREENENHFPIIYGIAVNIKTAEIYRASFQDRGPEEQLRAARALAGGPMISIYDAKTEQLRIGPCSWTPFPHVDFWLQQDDKQILENLSTSPLAEPPHFVDHIRSTLMFLKKFPSPENILFPGNKALLYRKNKDGLWEKISPGN
;
A
#
# COMPACT_ATOMS: atom_id res chain seq x y z
N MET A 1 1.80 2.88 6.90
CA MET A 1 1.70 1.62 7.67
C MET A 1 1.89 0.48 6.66
N PHE A 2 2.94 -0.34 6.81
CA PHE A 2 3.53 -1.13 5.72
C PHE A 2 3.24 -2.63 5.82
N THR A 3 2.54 -3.22 4.86
CA THR A 3 2.43 -4.68 4.79
C THR A 3 3.55 -5.27 3.93
N LEU A 4 4.37 -6.15 4.51
CA LEU A 4 5.38 -6.96 3.81
C LEU A 4 4.74 -8.27 3.33
N LEU A 5 4.73 -8.53 2.01
CA LEU A 5 4.51 -9.89 1.48
C LEU A 5 5.85 -10.59 1.29
N LEU A 6 5.90 -11.88 1.60
CA LEU A 6 6.96 -12.80 1.19
C LEU A 6 6.29 -13.95 0.42
N HIS A 7 6.67 -14.21 -0.83
CA HIS A 7 6.17 -15.34 -1.62
C HIS A 7 7.30 -16.08 -2.34
N LYS A 8 7.18 -17.40 -2.50
CA LYS A 8 7.98 -18.23 -3.39
C LYS A 8 7.31 -18.30 -4.77
N GLY A 9 7.65 -17.38 -5.66
CA GLY A 9 7.11 -17.32 -7.03
C GLY A 9 7.51 -15.99 -7.66
N SER A 10 7.72 -15.96 -8.98
CA SER A 10 8.75 -15.15 -9.68
C SER A 10 8.91 -13.67 -9.35
N ASP A 11 7.93 -12.94 -8.83
CA ASP A 11 8.10 -11.57 -8.35
C ASP A 11 7.04 -11.29 -7.27
N VAL A 12 7.46 -10.67 -6.16
CA VAL A 12 6.53 -10.23 -5.11
C VAL A 12 6.21 -8.78 -5.36
N TRP A 13 4.92 -8.55 -5.54
CA TRP A 13 4.33 -7.23 -5.61
C TRP A 13 3.81 -6.82 -4.22
N PHE A 14 3.85 -5.53 -3.92
CA PHE A 14 3.31 -4.94 -2.69
C PHE A 14 1.92 -4.38 -2.96
N PRO A 15 0.85 -5.07 -2.54
CA PRO A 15 -0.47 -4.70 -3.00
C PRO A 15 -0.98 -3.39 -2.44
N ASP A 16 -0.60 -3.11 -1.21
CA ASP A 16 -1.13 -2.03 -0.39
C ASP A 16 -0.13 -0.89 -0.20
N CYS A 17 0.97 -0.89 -0.95
CA CYS A 17 1.87 0.24 -0.98
C CYS A 17 1.41 1.23 -2.07
N GLN A 18 0.67 2.26 -1.63
CA GLN A 18 1.22 3.58 -1.92
C GLN A 18 2.59 3.58 -1.24
N SER A 19 3.61 3.29 -2.03
CA SER A 19 4.98 3.16 -1.57
C SER A 19 5.33 4.37 -0.74
N LEU A 20 5.53 4.18 0.57
CA LEU A 20 6.07 5.24 1.40
C LEU A 20 7.54 5.38 1.02
N SER A 21 7.78 6.16 -0.02
CA SER A 21 9.10 6.71 -0.26
C SER A 21 9.31 7.72 0.85
N VAL A 22 10.12 7.34 1.84
CA VAL A 22 10.49 8.26 2.91
C VAL A 22 11.57 9.17 2.35
N PHE A 23 11.31 10.48 2.30
CA PHE A 23 12.21 11.53 1.80
C PHE A 23 12.22 12.72 2.79
N LEU A 24 12.89 13.83 2.49
CA LEU A 24 12.86 15.00 3.37
C LEU A 24 11.58 15.83 3.12
N GLY A 25 10.45 15.35 3.63
CA GLY A 25 9.19 16.11 3.56
C GLY A 25 9.20 17.34 4.50
N ARG A 26 8.83 18.53 3.98
CA ARG A 26 8.74 19.79 4.76
C ARG A 26 7.81 19.73 5.99
N GLN A 27 6.83 18.82 6.00
CA GLN A 27 5.78 18.74 7.02
C GLN A 27 6.17 17.88 8.26
N GLY A 28 7.38 17.33 8.32
CA GLY A 28 7.90 16.66 9.53
C GLY A 28 7.29 15.29 9.88
N TRP A 29 6.17 14.87 9.27
CA TRP A 29 5.49 13.59 9.52
C TRP A 29 6.35 12.33 9.27
N GLN A 30 7.43 12.47 8.51
CA GLN A 30 8.29 11.36 8.09
C GLN A 30 9.42 11.07 9.10
N TRP A 31 9.78 12.02 9.96
CA TRP A 31 10.79 11.85 11.01
C TRP A 31 10.39 10.86 12.12
N PRO A 32 9.14 10.86 12.63
CA PRO A 32 8.66 9.84 13.56
C PRO A 32 8.73 8.43 12.98
N ILE A 33 8.46 8.26 11.68
CA ILE A 33 8.49 6.96 10.99
C ILE A 33 9.91 6.40 10.97
N ARG A 34 10.93 7.24 10.71
CA ARG A 34 12.35 6.86 10.81
C ARG A 34 12.70 6.35 12.20
N SER A 35 12.33 7.11 13.23
CA SER A 35 12.68 6.77 14.61
C SER A 35 12.04 5.44 15.03
N SER A 36 10.75 5.25 14.76
CA SER A 36 10.04 4.01 15.09
C SER A 36 10.54 2.81 14.29
N ALA A 37 10.70 2.94 12.97
CA ALA A 37 11.16 1.83 12.12
C ALA A 37 12.60 1.42 12.42
N LEU A 38 13.51 2.38 12.60
CA LEU A 38 14.89 2.07 13.01
C LEU A 38 14.93 1.46 14.40
N THR A 39 14.15 1.97 15.36
CA THR A 39 14.13 1.40 16.72
C THR A 39 13.63 -0.04 16.72
N GLU A 40 12.57 -0.37 15.97
CA GLU A 40 12.09 -1.75 15.84
C GLU A 40 13.10 -2.66 15.10
N LEU A 41 13.79 -2.15 14.09
CA LEU A 41 14.83 -2.89 13.35
C LEU A 41 16.10 -3.11 14.20
N PHE A 42 16.51 -2.13 15.01
CA PHE A 42 17.69 -2.25 15.90
C PHE A 42 17.44 -3.13 17.12
N LEU A 43 16.18 -3.35 17.53
CA LEU A 43 15.86 -4.27 18.64
C LEU A 43 15.94 -5.76 18.23
N HIS A 44 15.96 -6.07 16.93
CA HIS A 44 16.11 -7.43 16.40
C HIS A 44 17.47 -7.59 15.68
N GLU A 45 18.56 -7.43 16.44
CA GLU A 45 19.92 -7.76 16.00
C GLU A 45 20.11 -9.27 15.84
N GLU A 46 20.02 -9.80 14.61
CA GLU A 46 20.93 -10.87 14.15
C GLU A 46 20.88 -11.18 12.63
N GLN A 47 20.08 -10.48 11.81
CA GLN A 47 20.01 -10.78 10.35
C GLN A 47 20.16 -9.60 9.38
N LEU A 48 20.41 -8.36 9.86
CA LEU A 48 20.29 -7.16 9.01
C LEU A 48 21.59 -6.62 8.40
N LEU A 49 22.74 -7.27 8.62
CA LEU A 49 24.02 -6.80 8.07
C LEU A 49 24.06 -6.78 6.52
N SER A 50 23.26 -7.60 5.83
CA SER A 50 23.15 -7.58 4.35
C SER A 50 22.11 -6.60 3.82
N ALA A 51 21.06 -6.29 4.58
CA ALA A 51 20.03 -5.32 4.18
C ALA A 51 20.52 -3.87 4.27
N SER A 52 21.46 -3.60 5.18
CA SER A 52 22.07 -2.28 5.39
C SER A 52 22.67 -1.65 4.12
N ALA A 53 23.14 -2.46 3.16
CA ALA A 53 23.77 -1.97 1.93
C ALA A 53 22.79 -1.35 0.91
N SER A 54 21.47 -1.49 1.07
CA SER A 54 20.46 -1.05 0.08
C SER A 54 19.42 -0.06 0.61
N LEU A 55 19.54 0.39 1.88
CA LEU A 55 18.60 1.32 2.50
C LEU A 55 18.75 2.75 1.92
N HIS A 56 18.05 3.03 0.81
CA HIS A 56 17.85 4.41 0.32
C HIS A 56 16.63 5.02 0.99
N PHE A 57 16.83 5.62 2.16
CA PHE A 57 15.78 6.30 2.92
C PHE A 57 16.16 7.76 3.13
N LEU A 58 15.15 8.63 3.20
CA LEU A 58 15.30 10.05 3.57
C LEU A 58 16.25 10.77 2.61
N GLU A 59 17.35 11.32 3.13
CA GLU A 59 18.37 12.07 2.40
C GLU A 59 18.92 11.30 1.19
N LEU A 60 19.04 9.97 1.31
CA LEU A 60 19.54 9.11 0.21
C LEU A 60 18.50 8.87 -0.89
N ASN A 61 17.24 9.19 -0.62
CA ASN A 61 16.13 9.07 -1.55
C ASN A 61 15.50 10.43 -1.87
N ASP A 62 16.19 11.53 -1.61
CA ASP A 62 15.67 12.89 -1.77
C ASP A 62 16.26 13.57 -3.01
N ARG A 63 15.41 14.29 -3.74
CA ARG A 63 15.84 15.26 -4.75
C ARG A 63 15.11 16.58 -4.53
N GLU A 64 15.80 17.68 -4.76
CA GLU A 64 15.23 19.03 -4.70
C GLU A 64 14.99 19.57 -6.11
N GLU A 65 13.80 20.11 -6.34
CA GLU A 65 13.42 20.80 -7.57
C GLU A 65 12.58 22.04 -7.21
N ASN A 66 13.04 23.23 -7.61
CA ASN A 66 12.40 24.51 -7.30
C ASN A 66 12.07 24.67 -5.80
N GLU A 67 13.06 24.40 -4.93
CA GLU A 67 12.94 24.42 -3.46
C GLU A 67 11.97 23.40 -2.85
N ASN A 68 11.44 22.46 -3.66
CA ASN A 68 10.56 21.39 -3.20
C ASN A 68 11.30 20.06 -3.21
N HIS A 69 11.03 19.24 -2.19
CA HIS A 69 11.63 17.93 -2.04
C HIS A 69 10.72 16.84 -2.59
N PHE A 70 11.31 15.89 -3.29
CA PHE A 70 10.63 14.76 -3.90
C PHE A 70 11.44 13.49 -3.68
N PRO A 71 10.79 12.31 -3.63
CA PRO A 71 11.52 11.07 -3.61
C PRO A 71 12.13 10.75 -4.98
N ILE A 72 13.36 10.21 -4.98
CA ILE A 72 14.02 9.69 -6.19
C ILE A 72 13.38 8.36 -6.63
N ILE A 73 13.13 7.49 -5.65
CA ILE A 73 12.57 6.15 -5.83
C ILE A 73 11.17 6.15 -5.24
N TYR A 74 10.17 5.95 -6.11
CA TYR A 74 8.79 5.75 -5.72
C TYR A 74 8.52 4.28 -5.41
N GLY A 75 8.84 3.34 -6.29
CA GLY A 75 8.56 1.91 -6.07
C GLY A 75 9.80 1.03 -6.14
N ILE A 76 9.74 -0.10 -5.43
CA ILE A 76 10.74 -1.18 -5.49
C ILE A 76 10.04 -2.53 -5.72
N ALA A 77 10.78 -3.46 -6.31
CA ALA A 77 10.43 -4.87 -6.41
C ALA A 77 11.55 -5.72 -5.82
N VAL A 78 11.20 -6.93 -5.36
CA VAL A 78 12.16 -7.91 -4.85
C VAL A 78 11.95 -9.23 -5.59
N ASN A 79 13.00 -9.73 -6.23
CA ASN A 79 13.00 -11.07 -6.80
C ASN A 79 13.30 -12.08 -5.69
N ILE A 80 12.33 -12.92 -5.32
CA ILE A 80 12.49 -13.80 -4.16
C ILE A 80 13.46 -14.95 -4.42
N LYS A 81 13.72 -15.29 -5.69
CA LYS A 81 14.67 -16.36 -6.03
C LYS A 81 16.11 -15.88 -5.90
N THR A 82 16.39 -14.65 -6.33
CA THR A 82 17.74 -14.07 -6.35
C THR A 82 18.02 -13.15 -5.17
N ALA A 83 16.98 -12.77 -4.41
CA ALA A 83 17.00 -11.72 -3.38
C ALA A 83 17.39 -10.32 -3.92
N GLU A 84 17.34 -10.13 -5.24
CA GLU A 84 17.72 -8.87 -5.87
C GLU A 84 16.62 -7.83 -5.71
N ILE A 85 17.01 -6.60 -5.34
CA ILE A 85 16.11 -5.46 -5.13
C ILE A 85 16.34 -4.45 -6.25
N TYR A 86 15.28 -4.02 -6.92
CA TYR A 86 15.38 -3.08 -8.03
C TYR A 86 14.22 -2.08 -8.05
N ARG A 87 14.46 -0.91 -8.66
CA ARG A 87 13.44 0.13 -8.83
C ARG A 87 12.35 -0.38 -9.77
N ALA A 88 11.09 -0.15 -9.41
CA ALA A 88 9.95 -0.65 -10.18
C ALA A 88 8.74 0.29 -10.12
N SER A 89 7.87 0.19 -11.13
CA SER A 89 6.56 0.83 -11.18
C SER A 89 5.52 -0.19 -11.62
N PHE A 90 4.36 -0.21 -10.98
CA PHE A 90 3.33 -1.22 -11.21
C PHE A 90 2.06 -0.59 -11.76
N GLN A 91 1.68 -1.00 -12.97
CA GLN A 91 0.41 -0.63 -13.59
C GLN A 91 -0.73 -1.53 -13.12
N ASP A 92 -0.50 -2.85 -13.10
CA ASP A 92 -1.46 -3.80 -12.53
C ASP A 92 -1.24 -3.90 -11.02
N ARG A 93 -2.23 -3.41 -10.28
CA ARG A 93 -2.29 -3.43 -8.82
C ARG A 93 -3.46 -4.26 -8.30
N GLY A 94 -3.96 -5.19 -9.11
CA GLY A 94 -5.04 -6.08 -8.74
C GLY A 94 -4.59 -7.27 -7.88
N PRO A 95 -5.55 -8.04 -7.33
CA PRO A 95 -7.01 -7.84 -7.40
C PRO A 95 -7.53 -6.99 -6.24
N GLU A 96 -8.79 -6.54 -6.33
CA GLU A 96 -9.49 -5.80 -5.26
C GLU A 96 -8.77 -4.53 -4.78
N GLU A 97 -8.12 -3.80 -5.69
CA GLU A 97 -7.34 -2.59 -5.38
C GLU A 97 -8.15 -1.57 -4.59
N GLN A 98 -9.37 -1.25 -5.04
CA GLN A 98 -10.22 -0.24 -4.41
C GLN A 98 -10.72 -0.68 -3.02
N LEU A 99 -11.01 -1.96 -2.82
CA LEU A 99 -11.38 -2.50 -1.51
C LEU A 99 -10.23 -2.39 -0.52
N ARG A 100 -9.01 -2.74 -0.95
CA ARG A 100 -7.81 -2.64 -0.11
C ARG A 100 -7.44 -1.20 0.19
N ALA A 101 -7.50 -0.31 -0.80
CA ALA A 101 -7.31 1.13 -0.63
C ALA A 101 -8.35 1.74 0.33
N ALA A 102 -9.63 1.38 0.18
CA ALA A 102 -10.71 1.83 1.05
C ALA A 102 -10.49 1.38 2.50
N ARG A 103 -10.05 0.14 2.71
CA ARG A 103 -9.70 -0.37 4.05
C ARG A 103 -8.59 0.46 4.70
N ALA A 104 -7.55 0.79 3.94
CA ALA A 104 -6.44 1.61 4.43
C ALA A 104 -6.89 3.04 4.74
N LEU A 105 -7.64 3.68 3.83
CA LEU A 105 -8.14 5.04 4.02
C LEU A 105 -9.13 5.15 5.18
N ALA A 106 -9.92 4.11 5.44
CA ALA A 106 -10.81 4.00 6.59
C ALA A 106 -10.09 3.68 7.92
N GLY A 107 -8.76 3.63 7.94
CA GLY A 107 -7.97 3.45 9.15
C GLY A 107 -7.75 1.98 9.57
N GLY A 108 -7.90 1.03 8.64
CA GLY A 108 -7.63 -0.38 8.92
C GLY A 108 -6.17 -0.63 9.34
N PRO A 109 -5.92 -1.49 10.35
CA PRO A 109 -4.56 -1.78 10.83
C PRO A 109 -3.78 -2.59 9.79
N MET A 110 -2.45 -2.63 9.90
CA MET A 110 -1.58 -3.50 9.09
C MET A 110 -2.04 -4.97 9.14
N ILE A 111 -2.06 -5.65 8.00
CA ILE A 111 -2.43 -7.08 7.90
C ILE A 111 -1.49 -7.83 6.98
N SER A 112 -1.34 -9.14 7.20
CA SER A 112 -0.79 -10.05 6.19
C SER A 112 -1.91 -10.47 5.23
N ILE A 113 -1.66 -10.38 3.92
CA ILE A 113 -2.65 -10.70 2.88
C ILE A 113 -2.29 -11.94 2.06
N TYR A 114 -1.17 -12.60 2.33
CA TYR A 114 -0.70 -13.72 1.52
C TYR A 114 -0.31 -14.93 2.38
N ASP A 115 -0.86 -16.09 2.02
CA ASP A 115 -0.51 -17.37 2.61
C ASP A 115 0.40 -18.15 1.65
N ALA A 116 1.69 -18.19 1.98
CA ALA A 116 2.69 -18.89 1.18
C ALA A 116 2.58 -20.41 1.23
N LYS A 117 1.89 -21.00 2.22
CA LYS A 117 1.71 -22.46 2.29
C LYS A 117 0.67 -22.94 1.29
N THR A 118 -0.41 -22.18 1.15
CA THR A 118 -1.52 -22.51 0.24
C THR A 118 -1.42 -21.80 -1.11
N GLU A 119 -0.43 -20.90 -1.24
CA GLU A 119 -0.19 -20.02 -2.38
C GLU A 119 -1.43 -19.16 -2.71
N GLN A 120 -2.04 -18.58 -1.68
CA GLN A 120 -3.28 -17.82 -1.81
C GLN A 120 -3.14 -16.40 -1.29
N LEU A 121 -3.63 -15.46 -2.08
CA LEU A 121 -3.93 -14.11 -1.61
C LEU A 121 -5.30 -14.13 -0.92
N ARG A 122 -5.34 -13.63 0.31
CA ARG A 122 -6.50 -13.63 1.21
C ARG A 122 -6.87 -12.19 1.54
N ILE A 123 -7.98 -11.71 0.99
CA ILE A 123 -8.45 -10.34 1.17
C ILE A 123 -9.66 -10.34 2.10
N GLY A 124 -9.54 -9.63 3.21
CA GLY A 124 -10.59 -9.53 4.22
C GLY A 124 -10.83 -10.80 5.04
N PRO A 125 -12.00 -10.91 5.71
CA PRO A 125 -13.08 -9.93 5.73
C PRO A 125 -12.63 -8.57 6.26
N CYS A 126 -13.21 -7.50 5.73
CA CYS A 126 -12.93 -6.13 6.15
C CYS A 126 -14.18 -5.51 6.76
N SER A 127 -13.97 -4.63 7.72
CA SER A 127 -14.99 -3.84 8.39
C SER A 127 -14.53 -2.41 8.51
N TRP A 128 -15.46 -1.49 8.36
CA TRP A 128 -15.30 -0.09 8.70
C TRP A 128 -16.67 0.53 8.96
N THR A 129 -16.68 1.67 9.64
CA THR A 129 -17.83 2.56 9.74
C THR A 129 -17.88 3.51 8.54
N PRO A 130 -19.03 4.15 8.27
CA PRO A 130 -19.15 5.08 7.15
C PRO A 130 -18.07 6.17 7.20
N PHE A 131 -17.38 6.39 6.08
CA PHE A 131 -16.31 7.37 6.00
C PHE A 131 -16.85 8.80 6.25
N PRO A 132 -16.29 9.55 7.22
CA PRO A 132 -16.81 10.87 7.57
C PRO A 132 -16.83 11.83 6.38
N HIS A 133 -17.97 12.48 6.15
CA HIS A 133 -18.13 13.53 5.15
C HIS A 133 -17.71 13.13 3.72
N VAL A 134 -17.89 11.86 3.33
CA VAL A 134 -17.45 11.35 2.01
C VAL A 134 -17.99 12.17 0.83
N ASP A 135 -19.25 12.64 0.90
CA ASP A 135 -19.86 13.49 -0.13
C ASP A 135 -19.19 14.87 -0.23
N PHE A 136 -18.81 15.45 0.90
CA PHE A 136 -18.09 16.73 0.94
C PHE A 136 -16.72 16.57 0.28
N TRP A 137 -15.97 15.52 0.61
CA TRP A 137 -14.65 15.27 0.04
C TRP A 137 -14.69 15.04 -1.47
N LEU A 138 -15.70 14.31 -1.97
CA LEU A 138 -15.89 14.08 -3.40
C LEU A 138 -16.16 15.36 -4.20
N GLN A 139 -16.67 16.42 -3.56
CA GLN A 139 -16.93 17.72 -4.18
C GLN A 139 -15.74 18.68 -4.14
N GLN A 140 -14.69 18.37 -3.38
CA GLN A 140 -13.52 19.23 -3.27
C GLN A 140 -12.72 19.25 -4.57
N ASP A 141 -11.98 20.34 -4.81
CA ASP A 141 -11.00 20.41 -5.88
C ASP A 141 -9.76 19.56 -5.57
N ASP A 142 -8.91 19.36 -6.58
CA ASP A 142 -7.73 18.50 -6.46
C ASP A 142 -6.72 19.04 -5.44
N LYS A 143 -6.63 20.37 -5.30
CA LYS A 143 -5.76 21.02 -4.33
C LYS A 143 -6.19 20.68 -2.90
N GLN A 144 -7.48 20.80 -2.60
CA GLN A 144 -8.02 20.45 -1.28
C GLN A 144 -7.86 18.96 -0.97
N ILE A 145 -8.01 18.08 -1.96
CA ILE A 145 -7.75 16.65 -1.77
C ILE A 145 -6.28 16.40 -1.44
N LEU A 146 -5.35 16.99 -2.19
CA LEU A 146 -3.92 16.88 -1.92
C LEU A 146 -3.59 17.42 -0.52
N GLU A 147 -3.97 18.65 -0.22
CA GLU A 147 -3.60 19.32 1.04
C GLU A 147 -4.13 18.61 2.30
N ASN A 148 -5.28 17.94 2.22
CA ASN A 148 -5.94 17.34 3.39
C ASN A 148 -5.88 15.81 3.45
N LEU A 149 -5.72 15.12 2.32
CA LEU A 149 -5.74 13.64 2.25
C LEU A 149 -4.39 13.03 1.85
N SER A 150 -3.38 13.85 1.50
CA SER A 150 -1.98 13.41 1.32
C SER A 150 -1.12 13.78 2.52
N THR A 151 -0.06 12.99 2.75
CA THR A 151 0.99 13.32 3.72
C THR A 151 2.10 14.20 3.13
N SER A 152 2.13 14.36 1.80
CA SER A 152 3.12 15.15 1.05
C SER A 152 2.50 15.75 -0.23
N PRO A 153 1.64 16.78 -0.13
CA PRO A 153 0.80 17.27 -1.23
C PRO A 153 1.53 17.63 -2.52
N LEU A 154 2.78 18.11 -2.41
CA LEU A 154 3.60 18.50 -3.57
C LEU A 154 4.36 17.33 -4.20
N ALA A 155 4.52 16.21 -3.49
CA ALA A 155 5.37 15.10 -3.92
C ALA A 155 4.58 13.84 -4.36
N GLU A 156 3.25 13.90 -4.30
CA GLU A 156 2.40 12.82 -4.75
C GLU A 156 2.51 12.58 -6.26
N PRO A 157 2.35 11.33 -6.74
CA PRO A 157 2.35 11.06 -8.15
C PRO A 157 1.13 11.69 -8.85
N PRO A 158 1.18 11.95 -10.17
CA PRO A 158 0.12 12.65 -10.90
C PRO A 158 -1.28 12.03 -10.81
N HIS A 159 -1.37 10.73 -10.51
CA HIS A 159 -2.62 9.96 -10.43
C HIS A 159 -3.16 9.83 -9.00
N PHE A 160 -2.57 10.51 -8.01
CA PHE A 160 -2.96 10.40 -6.60
C PHE A 160 -4.41 10.80 -6.37
N VAL A 161 -4.82 11.96 -6.88
CA VAL A 161 -6.17 12.50 -6.65
C VAL A 161 -7.24 11.60 -7.28
N ASP A 162 -7.02 11.12 -8.50
CA ASP A 162 -7.93 10.18 -9.17
C ASP A 162 -8.10 8.87 -8.37
N HIS A 163 -7.01 8.37 -7.80
CA HIS A 163 -7.02 7.18 -6.95
C HIS A 163 -7.79 7.43 -5.65
N ILE A 164 -7.59 8.57 -4.98
CA ILE A 164 -8.34 8.95 -3.77
C ILE A 164 -9.83 9.13 -4.09
N ARG A 165 -10.20 9.80 -5.18
CA ARG A 165 -11.61 9.96 -5.60
C ARG A 165 -12.27 8.60 -5.85
N SER A 166 -11.59 7.69 -6.54
CA SER A 166 -12.08 6.32 -6.77
C SER A 166 -12.29 5.57 -5.45
N THR A 167 -11.36 5.74 -4.50
CA THR A 167 -11.44 5.12 -3.17
C THR A 167 -12.60 5.69 -2.34
N LEU A 168 -12.79 7.01 -2.34
CA LEU A 168 -13.92 7.69 -1.69
C LEU A 168 -15.26 7.26 -2.30
N MET A 169 -15.33 7.10 -3.63
CA MET A 169 -16.52 6.56 -4.29
C MET A 169 -16.81 5.12 -3.85
N PHE A 170 -15.78 4.29 -3.66
CA PHE A 170 -15.93 2.94 -3.14
C PHE A 170 -16.48 2.95 -1.70
N LEU A 171 -15.93 3.80 -0.82
CA LEU A 171 -16.38 3.97 0.56
C LEU A 171 -17.84 4.48 0.63
N LYS A 172 -18.21 5.42 -0.24
CA LYS A 172 -19.60 5.89 -0.37
C LYS A 172 -20.54 4.77 -0.80
N LYS A 173 -20.12 3.92 -1.73
CA LYS A 173 -20.91 2.78 -2.22
C LYS A 173 -21.05 1.67 -1.18
N PHE A 174 -20.02 1.45 -0.37
CA PHE A 174 -19.96 0.39 0.64
C PHE A 174 -19.64 0.97 2.03
N PRO A 175 -20.58 1.70 2.66
CA PRO A 175 -20.34 2.35 3.96
C PRO A 175 -20.20 1.35 5.12
N SER A 176 -20.68 0.11 4.94
CA SER A 176 -20.45 -1.04 5.82
C SER A 176 -20.30 -2.29 4.93
N PRO A 177 -19.08 -2.79 4.70
CA PRO A 177 -18.80 -3.77 3.65
C PRO A 177 -19.01 -5.23 4.09
N GLU A 178 -19.03 -5.52 5.40
CA GLU A 178 -18.88 -6.87 5.97
C GLU A 178 -19.83 -7.89 5.32
N ASN A 179 -21.14 -7.61 5.37
CA ASN A 179 -22.15 -8.55 4.88
C ASN A 179 -22.35 -8.51 3.36
N ILE A 180 -21.92 -7.43 2.71
CA ILE A 180 -22.13 -7.20 1.27
C ILE A 180 -20.97 -7.79 0.46
N LEU A 181 -19.74 -7.50 0.86
CA LEU A 181 -18.52 -7.90 0.17
C LEU A 181 -17.97 -9.24 0.68
N PHE A 182 -18.31 -9.64 1.91
CA PHE A 182 -17.83 -10.89 2.52
C PHE A 182 -18.99 -11.76 3.05
N PRO A 183 -19.84 -12.32 2.17
CA PRO A 183 -20.91 -13.21 2.60
C PRO A 183 -20.42 -14.36 3.50
N GLY A 184 -21.07 -14.53 4.65
CA GLY A 184 -20.67 -15.53 5.65
C GLY A 184 -19.35 -15.21 6.35
N ASN A 185 -18.92 -13.95 6.36
CA ASN A 185 -17.67 -13.47 6.96
C ASN A 185 -16.42 -14.21 6.40
N LYS A 186 -16.45 -14.55 5.12
CA LYS A 186 -15.37 -15.28 4.43
C LYS A 186 -14.50 -14.33 3.64
N ALA A 187 -13.18 -14.52 3.74
CA ALA A 187 -12.21 -13.82 2.93
C ALA A 187 -12.40 -14.10 1.43
N LEU A 188 -12.06 -13.13 0.59
CA LEU A 188 -11.92 -13.33 -0.84
C LEU A 188 -10.57 -13.99 -1.11
N LEU A 189 -10.59 -15.15 -1.77
CA LEU A 189 -9.41 -15.95 -2.03
C LEU A 189 -9.02 -15.85 -3.50
N TYR A 190 -7.74 -15.65 -3.76
CA TYR A 190 -7.17 -15.56 -5.10
C TYR A 190 -5.91 -16.44 -5.21
N ARG A 191 -5.68 -17.01 -6.39
CA ARG A 191 -4.46 -17.77 -6.72
C ARG A 191 -3.96 -17.38 -8.11
N LYS A 192 -2.67 -17.56 -8.37
CA LYS A 192 -2.11 -17.40 -9.72
C LYS A 192 -2.56 -18.53 -10.65
N ASN A 193 -3.05 -18.17 -11.84
CA ASN A 193 -3.32 -19.12 -12.90
C ASN A 193 -2.02 -19.50 -13.64
N LYS A 194 -2.12 -20.31 -14.70
CA LYS A 194 -0.97 -20.77 -15.50
C LYS A 194 -0.20 -19.63 -16.19
N ASP A 195 -0.88 -18.50 -16.43
CA ASP A 195 -0.30 -17.31 -17.07
C ASP A 195 0.29 -16.33 -16.05
N GLY A 196 0.26 -16.67 -14.75
CA GLY A 196 0.75 -15.79 -13.69
C GLY A 196 -0.19 -14.64 -13.33
N LEU A 197 -1.46 -14.68 -13.77
CA LEU A 197 -2.49 -13.70 -13.43
C LEU A 197 -3.28 -14.14 -12.19
N TRP A 198 -3.78 -13.18 -11.41
CA TRP A 198 -4.63 -13.49 -10.25
C TRP A 198 -6.03 -13.93 -10.69
N GLU A 199 -6.47 -15.07 -10.20
CA GLU A 199 -7.79 -15.64 -10.45
C GLU A 199 -8.53 -15.89 -9.12
N LYS A 200 -9.81 -15.53 -9.06
CA LYS A 200 -10.65 -15.70 -7.87
C LYS A 200 -10.97 -17.18 -7.67
N ILE A 201 -10.77 -17.68 -6.46
CA ILE A 201 -11.15 -19.03 -6.08
C ILE A 201 -12.62 -19.00 -5.69
N SER A 202 -13.48 -19.59 -6.52
CA SER A 202 -14.89 -19.79 -6.16
C SER A 202 -14.98 -20.69 -4.92
N PRO A 203 -15.87 -20.37 -3.95
CA PRO A 203 -16.18 -21.34 -2.91
C PRO A 203 -16.70 -22.60 -3.61
N GLY A 204 -16.03 -23.74 -3.39
CA GLY A 204 -16.51 -25.02 -3.92
C GLY A 204 -17.93 -25.26 -3.45
N ASN A 205 -18.80 -25.73 -4.36
CA ASN A 205 -20.11 -26.30 -4.02
C ASN A 205 -19.94 -27.49 -3.09
#